data_AF-A0A6G2HHG7-F1
#
_entry.id   AF-A0A6G2HHG7-F1
#
_cell.length_a   1.000
_cell.length_b   1.000
_cell.length_c   1.000
_cell.angle_alpha   90.00
_cell.angle_beta   90.00
_cell.angle_gamma   90.00
#
_symmetry.space_group_name_H-M   'P 1'
#
loop_
_entity.id
_entity.type
_entity.pdbx_description
1 polymer ?
#
loop_
_entity_poly.entity_id
_entity_poly.type
_entity_poly.pdbx_seq_one_letter_code
_entity_poly.pdbx_strand_id
1 'polypeptide(L)'
;MQPTRRALLRAGAGSAAVVAAAGCLGLGSPTDESAENAGYTSFFTIQDWAEQVAGDRFGFTNPVSVGQMGHGWSPDGNLARDIASTRAFFYLDTPEFSWAQEVAAELDRDYDDVVTYDLLDGLGPHLIGFDSGALPAPDYGHDYPPESLRLDEFDIYDLRSDDQLGYWHTEHWHGGVPDVPVGSMVPVGIVIEDDQGRVVPLGDGERYRVDARVADGEPENVDINAHGRQVEFTGVETGRTAVVFEVIEGDEVIYDTAAEPAPFEVIEEDATGATEFHDPHVWIDPVLGQEMVGGIRDALVELDPDNADHYEENAAAYAERMDTVHREFEAIDEEADREVAVLAGHDSFRYLERRYGFELRTPTGISPDAAESFEDIADLIEVIEERDIHTVLYDPFEAPDPETDVPQMVEVIFENTNVENAEPLTPAEGITATWQEEGWGWVEQMEEINVPSLRKALDA
;
A
#
# COMPACT_ATOMS: atom_id res chain seq x y z
N MET A 1 -23.38 42.52 -0.98
CA MET A 1 -23.63 43.21 0.31
C MET A 1 -23.55 42.15 1.39
N GLN A 2 -22.53 42.18 2.24
CA GLN A 2 -22.38 41.27 3.38
C GLN A 2 -23.22 41.73 4.58
N PRO A 3 -23.66 40.80 5.44
CA PRO A 3 -23.83 41.07 6.85
C PRO A 3 -22.91 40.23 7.74
N THR A 4 -22.48 40.88 8.81
CA THR A 4 -21.38 40.57 9.72
C THR A 4 -21.79 39.80 10.99
N ARG A 5 -20.79 39.21 11.64
CA ARG A 5 -20.78 38.55 12.96
C ARG A 5 -21.42 39.37 14.11
N ARG A 6 -21.97 38.63 15.09
CA ARG A 6 -22.40 38.95 16.48
C ARG A 6 -23.82 39.47 16.71
N ALA A 7 -24.70 38.55 17.14
CA ALA A 7 -25.59 38.75 18.28
C ALA A 7 -26.19 37.41 18.74
N LEU A 8 -25.90 36.97 19.98
CA LEU A 8 -26.88 36.54 21.00
C LEU A 8 -26.26 35.56 22.01
N LEU A 9 -25.79 36.13 23.13
CA LEU A 9 -25.81 35.47 24.43
C LEU A 9 -26.93 36.13 25.24
N ARG A 10 -27.96 35.38 25.63
CA ARG A 10 -28.41 35.23 27.04
C ARG A 10 -29.75 34.49 27.16
N ALA A 11 -29.67 33.42 27.95
CA ALA A 11 -30.59 32.99 28.98
C ALA A 11 -31.98 32.45 28.58
N GLY A 12 -32.13 31.14 28.74
CA GLY A 12 -33.39 30.46 28.98
C GLY A 12 -33.15 29.20 29.80
N ALA A 13 -33.12 29.34 31.13
CA ALA A 13 -33.12 28.21 32.04
C ALA A 13 -34.52 27.58 32.11
N GLY A 14 -34.58 26.25 32.01
CA GLY A 14 -35.66 25.45 32.56
C GLY A 14 -36.64 24.87 31.53
N SER A 15 -36.42 23.62 31.15
CA SER A 15 -37.47 22.62 30.97
C SER A 15 -36.83 21.23 31.03
N ALA A 16 -37.23 20.45 32.03
CA ALA A 16 -36.83 19.07 32.22
C ALA A 16 -37.39 18.23 31.05
N ALA A 17 -36.51 17.71 30.20
CA ALA A 17 -36.83 16.67 29.24
C ALA A 17 -36.37 15.33 29.83
N VAL A 18 -37.28 14.36 29.80
CA VAL A 18 -37.08 12.98 30.22
C VAL A 18 -35.89 12.40 29.45
N VAL A 19 -34.86 11.96 30.17
CA VAL A 19 -33.76 11.17 29.61
C VAL A 19 -34.34 9.81 29.22
N ALA A 20 -34.65 9.64 27.94
CA ALA A 20 -34.66 8.31 27.34
C ALA A 20 -33.19 7.92 27.19
N ALA A 21 -32.70 7.07 28.10
CA ALA A 21 -31.45 6.38 27.91
C ALA A 21 -31.64 5.35 26.78
N ALA A 22 -31.44 5.77 25.54
CA ALA A 22 -30.96 4.87 24.51
C ALA A 22 -29.51 4.57 24.91
N GLY A 23 -29.29 3.36 25.43
CA GLY A 23 -27.98 2.94 25.89
C GLY A 23 -27.02 2.87 24.72
N CYS A 24 -25.93 3.62 24.86
CA CYS A 24 -24.68 3.46 24.14
C CYS A 24 -24.26 1.98 24.16
N LEU A 25 -24.14 1.36 22.99
CA LEU A 25 -23.30 0.18 22.82
C LEU A 25 -21.88 0.69 22.63
N GLY A 26 -21.20 0.94 23.76
CA GLY A 26 -19.75 1.09 23.80
C GLY A 26 -19.14 -0.23 24.23
N LEU A 27 -18.18 -0.71 23.44
CA LEU A 27 -16.99 -1.46 23.84
C LEU A 27 -17.25 -2.51 24.94
N GLY A 28 -17.82 -3.64 24.51
CA GLY A 28 -17.71 -4.87 25.30
C GLY A 28 -16.32 -5.44 25.13
N SER A 29 -15.56 -5.57 26.21
CA SER A 29 -14.52 -6.60 26.28
C SER A 29 -15.15 -7.95 25.92
N PRO A 30 -14.47 -8.82 25.17
CA PRO A 30 -15.04 -10.08 24.74
C PRO A 30 -15.51 -10.86 25.98
N THR A 31 -16.77 -11.26 25.98
CA THR A 31 -17.24 -12.31 26.88
C THR A 31 -16.48 -13.60 26.55
N ASP A 32 -16.21 -14.47 27.53
CA ASP A 32 -15.39 -15.70 27.35
C ASP A 32 -15.78 -16.58 26.14
N GLU A 33 -17.03 -16.55 25.64
CA GLU A 33 -17.44 -17.27 24.42
C GLU A 33 -17.05 -16.56 23.11
N SER A 34 -16.88 -15.24 23.10
CA SER A 34 -16.43 -14.47 21.91
C SER A 34 -14.92 -14.52 21.70
N ALA A 35 -14.15 -14.99 22.68
CA ALA A 35 -12.73 -15.24 22.50
C ALA A 35 -12.45 -16.51 21.67
N GLU A 36 -13.41 -17.45 21.58
CA GLU A 36 -13.23 -18.72 20.86
C GLU A 36 -13.41 -18.62 19.33
N ASN A 37 -14.00 -17.53 18.80
CA ASN A 37 -14.17 -17.28 17.36
C ASN A 37 -13.86 -15.82 17.04
N ALA A 38 -12.58 -15.47 17.20
CA ALA A 38 -12.07 -14.13 16.91
C ALA A 38 -10.81 -14.20 16.07
N GLY A 39 -10.51 -13.11 15.37
CA GLY A 39 -9.30 -12.93 14.58
C GLY A 39 -8.92 -11.46 14.46
N TYR A 40 -7.77 -11.22 13.83
CA TYR A 40 -7.28 -9.90 13.47
C TYR A 40 -7.15 -9.77 11.96
N THR A 41 -7.21 -8.54 11.47
CA THR A 41 -6.96 -8.18 10.07
C THR A 41 -5.91 -7.08 10.02
N SER A 42 -5.16 -6.96 8.91
CA SER A 42 -4.12 -5.94 8.78
C SER A 42 -4.66 -4.52 8.58
N PHE A 43 -5.81 -4.33 7.91
CA PHE A 43 -6.40 -3.01 7.71
C PHE A 43 -7.92 -3.07 7.47
N PHE A 44 -8.53 -1.91 7.16
CA PHE A 44 -9.98 -1.74 7.13
C PHE A 44 -10.68 -2.60 6.06
N THR A 45 -10.20 -2.64 4.80
CA THR A 45 -10.88 -3.42 3.75
C THR A 45 -10.97 -4.90 4.12
N ILE A 46 -9.87 -5.49 4.58
CA ILE A 46 -9.87 -6.89 5.00
C ILE A 46 -10.81 -7.09 6.19
N GLN A 47 -10.87 -6.13 7.12
CA GLN A 47 -11.81 -6.19 8.24
C GLN A 47 -13.27 -6.20 7.75
N ASP A 48 -13.65 -5.26 6.89
CA ASP A 48 -15.02 -5.19 6.35
C ASP A 48 -15.37 -6.51 5.65
N TRP A 49 -14.53 -6.98 4.73
CA TRP A 49 -14.79 -8.24 4.02
C TRP A 49 -14.91 -9.43 4.97
N ALA A 50 -14.02 -9.54 5.96
CA ALA A 50 -14.07 -10.61 6.92
C ALA A 50 -15.33 -10.56 7.80
N GLU A 51 -15.77 -9.37 8.22
CA GLU A 51 -17.02 -9.19 8.96
C GLU A 51 -18.27 -9.48 8.11
N GLN A 52 -18.25 -9.12 6.81
CA GLN A 52 -19.35 -9.39 5.87
C GLN A 52 -19.52 -10.89 5.63
N VAL A 53 -18.41 -11.63 5.52
CA VAL A 53 -18.44 -13.09 5.37
C VAL A 53 -18.80 -13.77 6.70
N ALA A 54 -18.19 -13.36 7.80
CA ALA A 54 -18.35 -14.00 9.10
C ALA A 54 -19.72 -13.79 9.75
N GLY A 55 -20.34 -12.61 9.53
CA GLY A 55 -21.56 -12.23 10.20
C GLY A 55 -21.41 -12.22 11.72
N ASP A 56 -22.36 -12.84 12.44
CA ASP A 56 -22.34 -12.92 13.90
C ASP A 56 -21.57 -14.13 14.46
N ARG A 57 -20.88 -14.89 13.59
CA ARG A 57 -20.21 -16.15 13.95
C ARG A 57 -18.74 -16.00 14.29
N PHE A 58 -18.08 -14.98 13.76
CA PHE A 58 -16.65 -14.75 13.95
C PHE A 58 -16.36 -13.25 13.99
N GLY A 59 -15.66 -12.78 15.02
CA GLY A 59 -15.34 -11.36 15.20
C GLY A 59 -13.94 -11.01 14.69
N PHE A 60 -13.78 -9.83 14.10
CA PHE A 60 -12.48 -9.33 13.66
C PHE A 60 -12.10 -8.04 14.37
N THR A 61 -10.80 -7.83 14.55
CA THR A 61 -10.23 -6.59 15.08
C THR A 61 -9.15 -6.08 14.13
N ASN A 62 -9.28 -4.83 13.72
CA ASN A 62 -8.23 -4.11 13.00
C ASN A 62 -7.43 -3.27 14.01
N PRO A 63 -6.09 -3.43 14.10
CA PRO A 63 -5.26 -2.61 14.98
C PRO A 63 -5.04 -1.18 14.45
N VAL A 64 -5.23 -0.95 13.15
CA VAL A 64 -5.16 0.37 12.52
C VAL A 64 -6.41 1.17 12.91
N SER A 65 -6.20 2.35 13.49
CA SER A 65 -7.29 3.15 14.04
C SER A 65 -8.08 3.89 12.97
N VAL A 66 -9.33 4.24 13.29
CA VAL A 66 -10.16 5.15 12.48
C VAL A 66 -9.37 6.44 12.17
N GLY A 67 -9.36 6.85 10.91
CA GLY A 67 -8.58 7.98 10.41
C GLY A 67 -7.11 7.68 10.07
N GLN A 68 -6.69 6.41 10.10
CA GLN A 68 -5.36 5.97 9.69
C GLN A 68 -5.41 4.96 8.54
N MET A 69 -4.29 4.83 7.83
CA MET A 69 -4.04 3.81 6.81
C MET A 69 -3.12 2.72 7.38
N GLY A 70 -3.14 1.53 6.78
CA GLY A 70 -2.38 0.37 7.24
C GLY A 70 -0.98 0.27 6.66
N HIS A 71 -0.72 0.81 5.47
CA HIS A 71 0.59 0.90 4.87
C HIS A 71 1.44 1.92 5.63
N GLY A 72 2.72 1.62 5.85
CA GLY A 72 3.61 2.47 6.65
C GLY A 72 3.21 2.61 8.14
N TRP A 73 2.17 1.91 8.59
CA TRP A 73 1.80 1.85 10.00
C TRP A 73 2.75 0.93 10.78
N SER A 74 2.98 1.22 12.06
CA SER A 74 3.87 0.41 12.90
C SER A 74 3.16 -0.03 14.19
N PRO A 75 3.20 -1.33 14.55
CA PRO A 75 2.53 -1.85 15.73
C PRO A 75 3.21 -1.50 17.05
N ASP A 76 2.40 -1.44 18.11
CA ASP A 76 2.91 -1.51 19.48
C ASP A 76 3.46 -2.92 19.77
N GLY A 77 4.50 -3.01 20.61
CA GLY A 77 5.19 -4.28 20.92
C GLY A 77 4.41 -5.36 21.67
N ASN A 78 3.08 -5.27 21.75
CA ASN A 78 2.22 -6.35 22.26
C ASN A 78 1.31 -6.97 21.18
N LEU A 79 1.30 -6.43 19.95
CA LEU A 79 0.30 -6.81 18.95
C LEU A 79 0.33 -8.31 18.60
N ALA A 80 1.51 -8.88 18.35
CA ALA A 80 1.64 -10.32 18.05
C ALA A 80 1.06 -11.20 19.17
N ARG A 81 1.28 -10.82 20.43
CA ARG A 81 0.70 -11.51 21.58
C ARG A 81 -0.83 -11.41 21.64
N ASP A 82 -1.37 -10.24 21.31
CA ASP A 82 -2.81 -10.01 21.31
C ASP A 82 -3.47 -10.82 20.18
N ILE A 83 -2.85 -10.84 18.99
CA ILE A 83 -3.30 -11.66 17.84
C ILE A 83 -3.21 -13.15 18.18
N ALA A 84 -2.13 -13.60 18.81
CA ALA A 84 -1.95 -14.99 19.22
C ALA A 84 -3.00 -15.48 20.26
N SER A 85 -3.76 -14.57 20.87
CA SER A 85 -4.90 -14.94 21.72
C SER A 85 -6.20 -15.23 20.94
N THR A 86 -6.15 -15.07 19.62
CA THR A 86 -7.24 -15.30 18.67
C THR A 86 -6.91 -16.46 17.72
N ARG A 87 -7.77 -16.76 16.75
CA ARG A 87 -7.64 -17.95 15.89
C ARG A 87 -7.14 -17.67 14.48
N ALA A 88 -7.25 -16.43 14.02
CA ALA A 88 -6.91 -16.07 12.65
C ALA A 88 -6.23 -14.70 12.59
N PHE A 89 -5.27 -14.57 11.69
CA PHE A 89 -4.73 -13.28 11.26
C PHE A 89 -4.76 -13.21 9.73
N PHE A 90 -5.56 -12.30 9.18
CA PHE A 90 -5.63 -12.06 7.73
C PHE A 90 -4.79 -10.84 7.36
N TYR A 91 -3.84 -11.01 6.45
CA TYR A 91 -2.91 -9.96 6.04
C TYR A 91 -2.61 -10.02 4.54
N LEU A 92 -1.77 -9.10 4.06
CA LEU A 92 -1.21 -9.10 2.71
C LEU A 92 0.31 -9.24 2.81
N ASP A 93 0.87 -10.21 2.09
CA ASP A 93 2.31 -10.37 1.98
C ASP A 93 2.90 -9.42 0.94
N THR A 94 2.89 -8.12 1.25
CA THR A 94 3.44 -7.05 0.40
C THR A 94 4.23 -6.05 1.23
N PRO A 95 5.37 -5.53 0.74
CA PRO A 95 6.30 -4.72 1.56
C PRO A 95 5.69 -3.47 2.19
N GLU A 96 4.64 -2.89 1.61
CA GLU A 96 3.90 -1.75 2.16
C GLU A 96 3.20 -2.09 3.49
N PHE A 97 2.90 -3.37 3.71
CA PHE A 97 2.39 -3.93 4.97
C PHE A 97 3.44 -4.78 5.69
N SER A 98 4.73 -4.42 5.59
CA SER A 98 5.85 -5.16 6.21
C SER A 98 5.63 -5.48 7.69
N TRP A 99 5.04 -4.56 8.45
CA TRP A 99 4.70 -4.81 9.86
C TRP A 99 3.78 -6.02 10.06
N ALA A 100 2.85 -6.26 9.14
CA ALA A 100 1.92 -7.37 9.21
C ALA A 100 2.64 -8.68 8.87
N GLN A 101 3.59 -8.65 7.93
CA GLN A 101 4.45 -9.80 7.63
C GLN A 101 5.34 -10.16 8.81
N GLU A 102 5.94 -9.17 9.47
CA GLU A 102 6.77 -9.38 10.67
C GLU A 102 5.97 -10.02 11.80
N VAL A 103 4.74 -9.53 12.01
CA VAL A 103 3.80 -10.11 12.96
C VAL A 103 3.44 -11.55 12.56
N ALA A 104 3.07 -11.80 11.31
CA ALA A 104 2.74 -13.14 10.82
C ALA A 104 3.91 -14.12 11.02
N ALA A 105 5.13 -13.71 10.67
CA ALA A 105 6.33 -14.51 10.86
C ALA A 105 6.65 -14.78 12.35
N GLU A 106 6.39 -13.82 13.25
CA GLU A 106 6.47 -14.05 14.70
C GLU A 106 5.42 -15.07 15.15
N LEU A 107 4.17 -14.93 14.69
CA LEU A 107 3.07 -15.83 15.00
C LEU A 107 3.39 -17.27 14.60
N ASP A 108 3.80 -17.49 13.35
CA ASP A 108 4.12 -18.82 12.82
C ASP A 108 5.33 -19.47 13.51
N ARG A 109 6.26 -18.67 14.02
CA ARG A 109 7.44 -19.16 14.73
C ARG A 109 7.15 -19.51 16.19
N ASP A 110 6.37 -18.68 16.87
CA ASP A 110 6.30 -18.66 18.33
C ASP A 110 4.95 -19.16 18.90
N TYR A 111 3.92 -19.33 18.06
CA TYR A 111 2.56 -19.66 18.49
C TYR A 111 1.93 -20.77 17.63
N ASP A 112 1.24 -21.73 18.27
CA ASP A 112 0.61 -22.88 17.60
C ASP A 112 -0.92 -22.74 17.41
N ASP A 113 -1.55 -21.77 18.10
CA ASP A 113 -3.01 -21.68 18.25
C ASP A 113 -3.69 -20.68 17.30
N VAL A 114 -2.92 -19.85 16.59
CA VAL A 114 -3.39 -18.88 15.60
C VAL A 114 -2.92 -19.31 14.21
N VAL A 115 -3.75 -19.11 13.19
CA VAL A 115 -3.40 -19.37 11.79
C VAL A 115 -3.30 -18.04 11.04
N THR A 116 -2.20 -17.84 10.33
CA THR A 116 -1.96 -16.69 9.45
C THR A 116 -2.48 -17.02 8.04
N TYR A 117 -3.10 -16.04 7.37
CA TYR A 117 -3.52 -16.17 5.97
C TYR A 117 -3.09 -14.92 5.21
N ASP A 118 -2.23 -15.13 4.22
CA ASP A 118 -1.95 -14.14 3.18
C ASP A 118 -3.08 -14.15 2.15
N LEU A 119 -3.76 -13.02 1.99
CA LEU A 119 -4.85 -12.88 1.02
C LEU A 119 -4.36 -12.56 -0.40
N LEU A 120 -3.05 -12.42 -0.61
CA LEU A 120 -2.45 -12.37 -1.95
C LEU A 120 -2.17 -13.77 -2.53
N ASP A 121 -2.16 -14.81 -1.69
CA ASP A 121 -1.93 -16.18 -2.16
C ASP A 121 -2.96 -16.58 -3.23
N GLY A 122 -2.46 -17.12 -4.34
CA GLY A 122 -3.26 -17.45 -5.52
C GLY A 122 -3.55 -16.31 -6.50
N LEU A 123 -3.21 -15.05 -6.17
CA LEU A 123 -3.44 -13.89 -7.06
C LEU A 123 -2.25 -13.56 -7.97
N GLY A 124 -1.09 -14.21 -7.82
CA GLY A 124 0.17 -13.89 -8.53
C GLY A 124 0.04 -13.48 -10.01
N PRO A 125 -0.67 -14.25 -10.89
CA PRO A 125 -0.83 -13.88 -12.30
C PRO A 125 -1.60 -12.58 -12.57
N HIS A 126 -2.29 -12.06 -11.56
CA HIS A 126 -3.09 -10.85 -11.60
C HIS A 126 -2.41 -9.67 -10.90
N LEU A 127 -1.38 -9.89 -10.10
CA LEU A 127 -0.67 -8.80 -9.44
C LEU A 127 0.03 -7.92 -10.47
N ILE A 128 -0.07 -6.60 -10.30
CA ILE A 128 0.65 -5.64 -11.12
C ILE A 128 2.03 -5.52 -10.50
N GLY A 129 3.08 -5.94 -11.21
CA GLY A 129 4.46 -5.62 -10.80
C GLY A 129 4.67 -4.11 -10.73
N PHE A 130 5.63 -3.68 -9.94
CA PHE A 130 6.03 -2.27 -9.87
C PHE A 130 6.59 -1.81 -11.22
N ASP A 131 5.72 -1.28 -12.09
CA ASP A 131 6.15 -0.72 -13.38
C ASP A 131 6.81 0.64 -13.12
N SER A 132 8.12 0.60 -12.92
CA SER A 132 9.01 1.78 -12.91
C SER A 132 9.52 2.13 -14.31
N GLY A 133 9.05 1.42 -15.34
CA GLY A 133 9.61 1.48 -16.68
C GLY A 133 10.95 0.75 -16.81
N ALA A 134 11.51 0.76 -18.02
CA ALA A 134 12.79 0.10 -18.26
C ALA A 134 13.92 0.76 -17.46
N LEU A 135 14.77 -0.06 -16.87
CA LEU A 135 15.98 0.33 -16.15
C LEU A 135 16.67 1.59 -16.74
N PRO A 136 16.66 2.73 -16.02
CA PRO A 136 17.13 4.01 -16.53
C PRO A 136 18.58 3.99 -17.04
N ALA A 137 18.85 4.77 -18.09
CA ALA A 137 20.18 4.88 -18.69
C ALA A 137 21.02 5.95 -17.97
N PRO A 138 22.29 5.67 -17.62
CA PRO A 138 23.17 6.68 -17.00
C PRO A 138 23.43 7.89 -17.89
N ASP A 139 23.49 9.07 -17.28
CA ASP A 139 23.83 10.30 -17.98
C ASP A 139 25.34 10.59 -17.85
N TYR A 140 26.07 10.33 -18.93
CA TYR A 140 27.53 10.56 -18.99
C TYR A 140 27.90 12.03 -19.28
N GLY A 141 26.92 12.92 -19.42
CA GLY A 141 27.09 14.32 -19.82
C GLY A 141 27.45 15.28 -18.69
N HIS A 142 27.35 14.83 -17.43
CA HIS A 142 27.51 15.66 -16.24
C HIS A 142 28.61 15.16 -15.30
N ASP A 143 29.04 16.06 -14.41
CA ASP A 143 29.98 15.76 -13.33
C ASP A 143 29.16 15.64 -12.05
N TYR A 144 29.24 14.49 -11.38
CA TYR A 144 28.47 14.15 -10.18
C TYR A 144 29.38 14.32 -8.96
N PRO A 145 29.37 15.46 -8.28
CA PRO A 145 30.06 15.61 -7.00
C PRO A 145 29.30 14.89 -5.87
N PRO A 146 29.97 14.40 -4.81
CA PRO A 146 29.30 13.62 -3.75
C PRO A 146 28.13 14.35 -3.09
N GLU A 147 28.21 15.67 -2.97
CA GLU A 147 27.16 16.50 -2.39
C GLU A 147 25.90 16.64 -3.25
N SER A 148 25.93 16.27 -4.54
CA SER A 148 24.73 16.27 -5.38
C SER A 148 24.01 14.92 -5.37
N LEU A 149 24.61 13.87 -4.84
CA LEU A 149 24.01 12.53 -4.85
C LEU A 149 22.87 12.45 -3.84
N ARG A 150 21.74 11.88 -4.25
CA ARG A 150 20.66 11.44 -3.35
C ARG A 150 21.00 10.03 -2.88
N LEU A 151 21.89 9.92 -1.89
CA LEU A 151 22.32 8.59 -1.38
C LEU A 151 21.31 7.98 -0.41
N ASP A 152 20.45 8.84 0.16
CA ASP A 152 19.29 8.47 0.95
C ASP A 152 18.09 8.04 0.09
N GLU A 153 18.23 8.00 -1.24
CA GLU A 153 17.19 7.59 -2.18
C GLU A 153 17.79 6.87 -3.41
N PHE A 154 17.74 5.55 -3.45
CA PHE A 154 18.22 4.79 -4.60
C PHE A 154 17.39 3.54 -4.88
N ASP A 155 17.28 3.18 -6.14
CA ASP A 155 16.42 2.09 -6.61
C ASP A 155 17.21 0.81 -6.87
N ILE A 156 16.51 -0.31 -6.73
CA ILE A 156 16.98 -1.63 -7.11
C ILE A 156 16.05 -2.24 -8.17
N TYR A 157 16.61 -2.82 -9.23
CA TYR A 157 15.87 -3.38 -10.36
C TYR A 157 16.24 -4.84 -10.61
N ASP A 158 15.28 -5.68 -10.98
CA ASP A 158 15.54 -7.04 -11.44
C ASP A 158 16.06 -6.97 -12.88
N LEU A 159 17.32 -7.35 -13.10
CA LEU A 159 17.89 -7.31 -14.45
C LEU A 159 17.41 -8.45 -15.35
N ARG A 160 16.59 -9.37 -14.85
CA ARG A 160 15.96 -10.45 -15.61
C ARG A 160 14.66 -10.00 -16.26
N SER A 161 13.92 -9.12 -15.61
CA SER A 161 12.62 -8.60 -16.07
C SER A 161 12.62 -7.12 -16.42
N ASP A 162 13.65 -6.36 -16.01
CA ASP A 162 13.76 -4.90 -16.05
C ASP A 162 12.77 -4.16 -15.11
N ASP A 163 12.14 -4.85 -14.16
CA ASP A 163 11.21 -4.25 -13.17
C ASP A 163 11.96 -3.71 -11.94
N GLN A 164 11.46 -2.66 -11.30
CA GLN A 164 11.99 -2.20 -10.01
C GLN A 164 11.52 -3.14 -8.89
N LEU A 165 12.48 -3.63 -8.11
CA LEU A 165 12.28 -4.55 -6.98
C LEU A 165 12.07 -3.83 -5.65
N GLY A 166 12.45 -2.57 -5.59
CA GLY A 166 12.37 -1.75 -4.39
C GLY A 166 13.21 -0.50 -4.51
N TYR A 167 13.16 0.31 -3.46
CA TYR A 167 14.01 1.47 -3.30
C TYR A 167 14.30 1.71 -1.82
N TRP A 168 15.47 2.28 -1.59
CA TRP A 168 15.89 2.79 -0.29
C TRP A 168 15.44 4.23 -0.17
N HIS A 169 14.80 4.61 0.93
CA HIS A 169 14.38 5.99 1.18
C HIS A 169 14.47 6.32 2.66
N THR A 170 15.05 7.47 3.02
CA THR A 170 15.10 7.97 4.42
C THR A 170 15.44 6.87 5.44
N GLU A 171 16.53 6.14 5.17
CA GLU A 171 17.08 5.07 6.03
C GLU A 171 16.26 3.78 6.19
N HIS A 172 15.28 3.51 5.32
CA HIS A 172 14.54 2.23 5.28
C HIS A 172 14.25 1.75 3.85
N TRP A 173 13.82 0.50 3.71
CA TRP A 173 13.48 -0.11 2.42
C TRP A 173 11.98 -0.08 2.15
N HIS A 174 11.61 0.23 0.91
CA HIS A 174 10.34 -0.17 0.31
C HIS A 174 10.64 -1.24 -0.75
N GLY A 175 10.13 -2.45 -0.58
CA GLY A 175 10.61 -3.60 -1.36
C GLY A 175 11.99 -4.09 -0.89
N GLY A 176 12.73 -4.76 -1.76
CA GLY A 176 14.01 -5.34 -1.34
C GLY A 176 14.65 -6.27 -2.35
N VAL A 177 15.62 -7.05 -1.88
CA VAL A 177 16.23 -8.09 -2.71
C VAL A 177 15.20 -9.21 -2.87
N PRO A 178 14.90 -9.66 -4.10
CA PRO A 178 13.99 -10.77 -4.32
C PRO A 178 14.60 -12.06 -3.76
N ASP A 179 13.73 -13.03 -3.47
CA ASP A 179 14.23 -14.32 -3.00
C ASP A 179 15.16 -14.97 -4.03
N VAL A 180 16.16 -15.67 -3.49
CA VAL A 180 17.26 -16.23 -4.27
C VAL A 180 17.18 -17.75 -4.19
N PRO A 181 16.78 -18.46 -5.27
CA PRO A 181 16.75 -19.91 -5.23
C PRO A 181 18.16 -20.51 -5.05
N VAL A 182 18.28 -21.56 -4.23
CA VAL A 182 19.55 -22.28 -4.04
C VAL A 182 20.10 -22.75 -5.39
N GLY A 183 21.39 -22.48 -5.63
CA GLY A 183 22.09 -22.83 -6.87
C GLY A 183 21.78 -21.93 -8.07
N SER A 184 20.87 -20.97 -7.92
CA SER A 184 20.54 -19.96 -8.93
C SER A 184 21.22 -18.63 -8.63
N MET A 185 21.39 -17.81 -9.67
CA MET A 185 21.91 -16.45 -9.58
C MET A 185 20.80 -15.45 -9.94
N VAL A 186 20.60 -14.45 -9.09
CA VAL A 186 19.66 -13.35 -9.28
C VAL A 186 20.45 -12.04 -9.42
N PRO A 187 20.43 -11.41 -10.61
CA PRO A 187 21.11 -10.15 -10.84
C PRO A 187 20.19 -8.95 -10.56
N VAL A 188 20.64 -8.05 -9.68
CA VAL A 188 19.96 -6.79 -9.34
C VAL A 188 20.77 -5.60 -9.86
N GLY A 189 20.11 -4.60 -10.43
CA GLY A 189 20.72 -3.33 -10.87
C GLY A 189 20.46 -2.24 -9.85
N ILE A 190 21.47 -1.41 -9.57
CA ILE A 190 21.36 -0.24 -8.70
C ILE A 190 21.28 1.03 -9.55
N VAL A 191 20.35 1.92 -9.20
CA VAL A 191 20.20 3.23 -9.83
C VAL A 191 20.28 4.29 -8.73
N ILE A 192 21.24 5.20 -8.86
CA ILE A 192 21.40 6.35 -7.96
C ILE A 192 21.18 7.59 -8.80
N GLU A 193 20.44 8.55 -8.28
CA GLU A 193 20.23 9.84 -8.91
C GLU A 193 20.93 10.97 -8.16
N ASP A 194 21.07 12.11 -8.83
CA ASP A 194 21.44 13.35 -8.17
C ASP A 194 20.24 14.20 -7.78
N ASP A 195 20.49 15.35 -7.17
CA ASP A 195 19.50 16.33 -6.74
C ASP A 195 18.70 16.97 -7.89
N GLN A 196 18.96 16.58 -9.13
CA GLN A 196 18.24 17.00 -10.33
C GLN A 196 17.61 15.82 -11.09
N GLY A 197 17.52 14.63 -10.48
CA GLY A 197 16.90 13.44 -11.10
C GLY A 197 17.74 12.81 -12.20
N ARG A 198 19.06 13.07 -12.26
CA ARG A 198 19.92 12.48 -13.29
C ARG A 198 20.57 11.20 -12.78
N VAL A 199 20.44 10.13 -13.56
CA VAL A 199 21.02 8.82 -13.25
C VAL A 199 22.55 8.87 -13.30
N VAL A 200 23.17 8.53 -12.16
CA VAL A 200 24.62 8.56 -11.95
C VAL A 200 25.29 7.34 -12.61
N PRO A 201 26.37 7.51 -13.38
CA PRO A 201 27.18 6.40 -13.87
C PRO A 201 27.87 5.64 -12.72
N LEU A 202 27.58 4.33 -12.62
CA LEU A 202 28.16 3.42 -11.64
C LEU A 202 28.99 2.34 -12.33
N GLY A 203 30.17 2.03 -11.78
CA GLY A 203 30.92 0.85 -12.17
C GLY A 203 32.42 1.00 -12.34
N ASP A 204 33.01 -0.02 -12.95
CA ASP A 204 34.45 -0.11 -13.16
C ASP A 204 34.95 0.96 -14.13
N GLY A 205 35.64 1.96 -13.58
CA GLY A 205 36.15 3.09 -14.34
C GLY A 205 35.30 4.36 -14.24
N GLU A 206 34.14 4.25 -13.59
CA GLU A 206 33.35 5.41 -13.16
C GLU A 206 33.84 5.92 -11.80
N ARG A 207 33.33 7.08 -11.39
CA ARG A 207 33.69 7.70 -10.11
C ARG A 207 33.18 6.90 -8.91
N TYR A 208 31.96 6.38 -9.04
CA TYR A 208 31.24 5.66 -8.01
C TYR A 208 31.07 4.19 -8.39
N ARG A 209 31.11 3.33 -7.38
CA ARG A 209 30.84 1.90 -7.51
C ARG A 209 29.82 1.51 -6.46
N VAL A 210 29.07 0.45 -6.74
CA VAL A 210 28.19 -0.19 -5.79
C VAL A 210 28.77 -1.54 -5.40
N ASP A 211 28.60 -1.90 -4.14
CA ASP A 211 28.89 -3.23 -3.61
C ASP A 211 27.76 -3.66 -2.67
N ALA A 212 27.75 -4.94 -2.29
CA ALA A 212 26.84 -5.41 -1.26
C ALA A 212 27.49 -6.53 -0.45
N ARG A 213 27.08 -6.64 0.82
CA ARG A 213 27.56 -7.66 1.75
C ARG A 213 26.44 -8.17 2.63
N VAL A 214 26.57 -9.40 3.12
CA VAL A 214 25.70 -9.92 4.18
C VAL A 214 25.86 -9.04 5.42
N ALA A 215 24.74 -8.73 6.06
CA ALA A 215 24.70 -7.88 7.24
C ALA A 215 25.37 -8.56 8.45
N ASP A 216 25.89 -7.75 9.38
CA ASP A 216 26.66 -8.25 10.52
C ASP A 216 25.78 -9.13 11.43
N GLY A 217 26.06 -10.43 11.46
CA GLY A 217 25.35 -11.40 12.30
C GLY A 217 24.27 -12.21 11.58
N GLU A 218 24.00 -11.90 10.32
CA GLU A 218 23.09 -12.68 9.48
C GLU A 218 23.76 -13.95 8.91
N PRO A 219 22.99 -14.99 8.57
CA PRO A 219 23.52 -16.20 7.93
C PRO A 219 24.18 -15.90 6.57
N GLU A 220 25.40 -16.44 6.36
CA GLU A 220 26.11 -16.38 5.06
C GLU A 220 25.61 -17.47 4.11
N ASN A 221 24.31 -17.45 3.80
CA ASN A 221 23.64 -18.44 2.97
C ASN A 221 23.46 -18.00 1.51
N VAL A 222 24.06 -16.86 1.15
CA VAL A 222 24.11 -16.25 -0.18
C VAL A 222 25.56 -15.85 -0.49
N ASP A 223 25.99 -16.07 -1.74
CA ASP A 223 27.22 -15.50 -2.28
C ASP A 223 26.89 -14.21 -3.05
N ILE A 224 27.64 -13.13 -2.81
CA ILE A 224 27.39 -11.80 -3.38
C ILE A 224 28.57 -11.37 -4.25
N ASN A 225 28.29 -10.85 -5.45
CA ASN A 225 29.31 -10.33 -6.36
C ASN A 225 28.81 -9.08 -7.08
N ALA A 226 29.43 -7.94 -6.79
CA ALA A 226 29.12 -6.68 -7.46
C ALA A 226 30.08 -6.40 -8.63
N HIS A 227 29.50 -5.98 -9.77
CA HIS A 227 30.26 -5.52 -10.92
C HIS A 227 29.48 -4.46 -11.70
N GLY A 228 30.16 -3.36 -12.05
CA GLY A 228 29.48 -2.25 -12.72
C GLY A 228 28.43 -1.60 -11.81
N ARG A 229 27.19 -1.55 -12.28
CA ARG A 229 26.00 -1.15 -11.52
C ARG A 229 25.18 -2.32 -10.99
N GLN A 230 25.68 -3.55 -11.14
CA GLN A 230 24.96 -4.78 -10.87
C GLN A 230 25.50 -5.45 -9.62
N VAL A 231 24.61 -6.03 -8.83
CA VAL A 231 24.91 -6.93 -7.71
C VAL A 231 24.28 -8.28 -8.02
N GLU A 232 25.09 -9.33 -8.05
CA GLU A 232 24.63 -10.71 -8.26
C GLU A 232 24.54 -11.44 -6.92
N PHE A 233 23.37 -12.00 -6.64
CA PHE A 233 23.11 -12.87 -5.48
C PHE A 233 23.02 -14.32 -5.94
N THR A 234 23.81 -15.22 -5.34
CA THR A 234 23.77 -16.66 -5.64
C THR A 234 23.39 -17.44 -4.39
N GLY A 235 22.28 -18.17 -4.43
CA GLY A 235 21.77 -18.92 -3.28
C GLY A 235 22.65 -20.11 -2.94
N VAL A 236 23.07 -20.25 -1.68
CA VAL A 236 23.94 -21.33 -1.20
C VAL A 236 23.18 -22.33 -0.33
N GLU A 237 22.41 -21.83 0.64
CA GLU A 237 21.64 -22.63 1.59
C GLU A 237 20.31 -21.93 1.90
N THR A 238 19.22 -22.68 2.04
CA THR A 238 17.91 -22.08 2.31
C THR A 238 17.87 -21.33 3.64
N GLY A 239 17.10 -20.25 3.71
CA GLY A 239 16.80 -19.51 4.93
C GLY A 239 16.86 -18.00 4.74
N ARG A 240 16.36 -17.28 5.75
CA ARG A 240 16.36 -15.81 5.78
C ARG A 240 17.77 -15.27 6.05
N THR A 241 18.10 -14.17 5.37
CA THR A 241 19.30 -13.35 5.58
C THR A 241 18.98 -11.89 5.30
N ALA A 242 19.95 -11.00 5.45
CA ALA A 242 19.82 -9.61 5.03
C ALA A 242 21.14 -9.06 4.51
N VAL A 243 21.06 -8.07 3.61
CA VAL A 243 22.23 -7.46 2.95
C VAL A 243 22.29 -5.97 3.13
N VAL A 244 23.52 -5.47 3.16
CA VAL A 244 23.87 -4.05 3.18
C VAL A 244 24.41 -3.70 1.81
N PHE A 245 23.81 -2.70 1.17
CA PHE A 245 24.36 -2.09 -0.04
C PHE A 245 25.31 -0.97 0.35
N GLU A 246 26.42 -0.84 -0.38
CA GLU A 246 27.47 0.14 -0.14
C GLU A 246 27.75 0.94 -1.41
N VAL A 247 27.78 2.27 -1.29
CA VAL A 247 28.20 3.18 -2.35
C VAL A 247 29.62 3.63 -2.07
N ILE A 248 30.51 3.45 -3.05
CA ILE A 248 31.95 3.57 -2.89
C ILE A 248 32.50 4.63 -3.85
N GLU A 249 33.26 5.59 -3.32
CA GLU A 249 34.08 6.51 -4.11
C GLU A 249 35.56 6.15 -3.92
N GLY A 250 36.23 5.73 -4.99
CA GLY A 250 37.60 5.23 -4.90
C GLY A 250 37.71 3.97 -4.02
N ASP A 251 38.24 4.12 -2.81
CA ASP A 251 38.39 3.05 -1.79
C ASP A 251 37.57 3.33 -0.51
N GLU A 252 36.75 4.38 -0.48
CA GLU A 252 35.98 4.80 0.68
C GLU A 252 34.49 4.53 0.46
N VAL A 253 33.85 3.85 1.43
CA VAL A 253 32.40 3.74 1.50
C VAL A 253 31.86 5.11 1.90
N ILE A 254 31.13 5.76 1.00
CA ILE A 254 30.54 7.09 1.22
C ILE A 254 29.11 6.99 1.74
N TYR A 255 28.46 5.84 1.54
CA TYR A 255 27.13 5.53 2.06
C TYR A 255 26.92 4.02 2.19
N ASP A 256 26.15 3.59 3.18
CA ASP A 256 25.70 2.20 3.32
C ASP A 256 24.30 2.12 3.94
N THR A 257 23.63 1.00 3.72
CA THR A 257 22.32 0.68 4.30
C THR A 257 22.42 -0.18 5.57
N ALA A 258 23.51 -0.07 6.33
CA ALA A 258 23.71 -0.93 7.51
C ALA A 258 22.75 -0.60 8.67
N ALA A 259 22.13 0.58 8.65
CA ALA A 259 21.11 0.98 9.60
C ALA A 259 19.87 0.07 9.51
N GLU A 260 19.43 -0.23 8.29
CA GLU A 260 18.38 -1.19 7.97
C GLU A 260 18.80 -2.07 6.78
N PRO A 261 19.39 -3.25 7.06
CA PRO A 261 19.74 -4.21 6.01
C PRO A 261 18.49 -4.72 5.27
N ALA A 262 18.59 -4.89 3.95
CA ALA A 262 17.49 -5.42 3.13
C ALA A 262 17.30 -6.92 3.42
N PRO A 263 16.18 -7.34 4.04
CA PRO A 263 15.92 -8.76 4.29
C PRO A 263 15.46 -9.46 3.02
N PHE A 264 15.81 -10.74 2.86
CA PHE A 264 15.25 -11.61 1.83
C PHE A 264 15.46 -13.09 2.21
N GLU A 265 14.85 -14.00 1.46
CA GLU A 265 15.00 -15.43 1.69
C GLU A 265 15.76 -16.14 0.56
N VAL A 266 16.61 -17.09 0.95
CA VAL A 266 17.15 -18.08 0.01
C VAL A 266 16.19 -19.28 0.02
N ILE A 267 15.57 -19.56 -1.12
CA ILE A 267 14.48 -20.54 -1.23
C ILE A 267 14.89 -21.81 -2.01
N GLU A 268 14.07 -22.85 -1.98
CA GLU A 268 14.32 -24.06 -2.81
C GLU A 268 14.16 -23.76 -4.31
N GLU A 269 14.88 -24.50 -5.17
CA GLU A 269 14.95 -24.30 -6.63
C GLU A 269 13.57 -24.36 -7.35
N ASP A 270 12.61 -25.11 -6.77
CA ASP A 270 11.27 -25.31 -7.33
C ASP A 270 10.19 -24.43 -6.65
N ALA A 271 10.57 -23.60 -5.68
CA ALA A 271 9.68 -22.61 -5.11
C ALA A 271 9.61 -21.40 -6.06
N THR A 272 8.42 -21.07 -6.56
CA THR A 272 8.19 -19.83 -7.28
C THR A 272 8.09 -18.69 -6.26
N GLY A 273 9.21 -18.32 -5.66
CA GLY A 273 9.33 -17.13 -4.83
C GLY A 273 10.06 -16.06 -5.62
N ALA A 274 9.43 -15.54 -6.66
CA ALA A 274 9.68 -14.14 -6.90
C ALA A 274 8.66 -13.45 -5.99
N THR A 275 9.11 -12.94 -4.84
CA THR A 275 8.51 -11.74 -4.28
C THR A 275 8.76 -10.64 -5.30
N GLU A 276 8.06 -10.72 -6.44
CA GLU A 276 7.94 -9.61 -7.36
C GLU A 276 7.31 -8.49 -6.54
N PHE A 277 8.00 -7.36 -6.45
CA PHE A 277 7.44 -6.19 -5.80
C PHE A 277 6.20 -5.80 -6.61
N HIS A 278 5.04 -5.90 -5.99
CA HIS A 278 3.76 -5.68 -6.63
C HIS A 278 3.11 -4.43 -6.05
N ASP A 279 2.31 -3.78 -6.88
CA ASP A 279 1.39 -2.77 -6.39
C ASP A 279 0.46 -3.42 -5.34
N PRO A 280 0.45 -2.92 -4.08
CA PRO A 280 -0.28 -3.54 -3.01
C PRO A 280 -1.80 -3.39 -3.18
N HIS A 281 -2.26 -2.38 -3.93
CA HIS A 281 -3.66 -1.92 -3.97
C HIS A 281 -4.61 -2.85 -4.73
N VAL A 282 -4.33 -4.15 -4.79
CA VAL A 282 -5.15 -5.15 -5.49
C VAL A 282 -6.62 -5.14 -5.04
N TRP A 283 -6.87 -4.77 -3.78
CA TRP A 283 -8.20 -4.77 -3.17
C TRP A 283 -9.14 -3.70 -3.74
N ILE A 284 -8.63 -2.71 -4.48
CA ILE A 284 -9.45 -1.69 -5.12
C ILE A 284 -10.22 -2.24 -6.33
N ASP A 285 -9.73 -3.33 -6.93
CA ASP A 285 -10.41 -4.01 -8.04
C ASP A 285 -11.55 -4.89 -7.51
N PRO A 286 -12.84 -4.60 -7.80
CA PRO A 286 -13.96 -5.37 -7.29
C PRO A 286 -13.95 -6.85 -7.70
N VAL A 287 -13.29 -7.21 -8.81
CA VAL A 287 -13.23 -8.59 -9.28
C VAL A 287 -12.12 -9.35 -8.56
N LEU A 288 -10.96 -8.72 -8.31
CA LEU A 288 -9.89 -9.35 -7.51
C LEU A 288 -10.25 -9.37 -6.02
N GLY A 289 -10.93 -8.33 -5.53
CA GLY A 289 -11.49 -8.31 -4.18
C GLY A 289 -12.51 -9.44 -3.94
N GLN A 290 -13.29 -9.85 -4.95
CA GLN A 290 -14.15 -11.04 -4.84
C GLN A 290 -13.35 -12.33 -4.64
N GLU A 291 -12.19 -12.48 -5.27
CA GLU A 291 -11.30 -13.64 -5.05
C GLU A 291 -10.76 -13.63 -3.62
N MET A 292 -10.36 -12.47 -3.08
CA MET A 292 -9.91 -12.32 -1.69
C MET A 292 -11.04 -12.62 -0.68
N VAL A 293 -12.26 -12.15 -0.95
CA VAL A 293 -13.48 -12.52 -0.18
C VAL A 293 -13.70 -14.04 -0.22
N GLY A 294 -13.43 -14.68 -1.36
CA GLY A 294 -13.43 -16.14 -1.51
C GLY A 294 -12.39 -16.83 -0.63
N GLY A 295 -11.17 -16.30 -0.57
CA GLY A 295 -10.09 -16.78 0.32
C GLY A 295 -10.48 -16.67 1.80
N ILE A 296 -11.05 -15.52 2.20
CA ILE A 296 -11.57 -15.32 3.57
C ILE A 296 -12.68 -16.32 3.91
N ARG A 297 -13.62 -16.56 2.99
CA ARG A 297 -14.66 -17.59 3.16
C ARG A 297 -14.04 -18.96 3.39
N ASP A 298 -13.09 -19.37 2.56
CA ASP A 298 -12.49 -20.70 2.64
C ASP A 298 -11.71 -20.88 3.96
N ALA A 299 -10.98 -19.85 4.39
CA ALA A 299 -10.31 -19.81 5.69
C ALA A 299 -11.32 -19.95 6.87
N LEU A 300 -12.43 -19.21 6.82
CA LEU A 300 -13.47 -19.29 7.85
C LEU A 300 -14.18 -20.66 7.87
N VAL A 301 -14.42 -21.28 6.71
CA VAL A 301 -14.97 -22.64 6.61
C VAL A 301 -14.01 -23.67 7.20
N GLU A 302 -12.71 -23.51 7.00
CA GLU A 302 -11.69 -24.37 7.59
C GLU A 302 -11.64 -24.22 9.12
N LEU A 303 -11.67 -22.99 9.61
CA LEU A 303 -11.60 -22.69 11.04
C LEU A 303 -12.89 -23.09 11.78
N ASP A 304 -14.06 -22.83 11.21
CA ASP A 304 -15.37 -23.09 11.84
C ASP A 304 -16.33 -23.83 10.90
N PRO A 305 -16.09 -25.14 10.65
CA PRO A 305 -16.84 -25.93 9.68
C PRO A 305 -18.31 -26.14 10.06
N ASP A 306 -18.67 -25.95 11.34
CA ASP A 306 -20.07 -26.03 11.79
C ASP A 306 -20.91 -24.86 11.26
N ASN A 307 -20.27 -23.75 10.86
CA ASN A 307 -20.90 -22.56 10.29
C ASN A 307 -20.62 -22.37 8.79
N ALA A 308 -20.10 -23.38 8.10
CA ALA A 308 -19.69 -23.29 6.69
C ALA A 308 -20.78 -22.74 5.74
N ASP A 309 -22.01 -23.27 5.84
CA ASP A 309 -23.16 -22.81 5.03
C ASP A 309 -23.41 -21.29 5.21
N HIS A 310 -23.16 -20.74 6.41
CA HIS A 310 -23.35 -19.32 6.69
C HIS A 310 -22.30 -18.46 5.97
N TYR A 311 -21.03 -18.86 6.03
CA TYR A 311 -19.94 -18.16 5.36
C TYR A 311 -20.09 -18.20 3.85
N GLU A 312 -20.49 -19.36 3.29
CA GLU A 312 -20.75 -19.51 1.86
C GLU A 312 -21.91 -18.61 1.39
N GLU A 313 -23.02 -18.59 2.13
CA GLU A 313 -24.18 -17.74 1.81
C GLU A 313 -23.84 -16.24 1.89
N ASN A 314 -23.13 -15.82 2.93
CA ASN A 314 -22.74 -14.43 3.13
C ASN A 314 -21.73 -13.95 2.07
N ALA A 315 -20.70 -14.75 1.79
CA ALA A 315 -19.71 -14.43 0.77
C ALA A 315 -20.35 -14.29 -0.61
N ALA A 316 -21.28 -15.18 -0.97
CA ALA A 316 -22.03 -15.08 -2.23
C ALA A 316 -22.88 -13.81 -2.29
N ALA A 317 -23.57 -13.46 -1.21
CA ALA A 317 -24.37 -12.24 -1.13
C ALA A 317 -23.51 -10.97 -1.23
N TYR A 318 -22.33 -10.96 -0.60
CA TYR A 318 -21.41 -9.82 -0.68
C TYR A 318 -20.78 -9.70 -2.07
N ALA A 319 -20.42 -10.81 -2.71
CA ALA A 319 -19.93 -10.82 -4.09
C ALA A 319 -20.94 -10.22 -5.09
N GLU A 320 -22.25 -10.43 -4.90
CA GLU A 320 -23.29 -9.76 -5.73
C GLU A 320 -23.30 -8.23 -5.57
N ARG A 321 -22.92 -7.72 -4.39
CA ARG A 321 -22.77 -6.28 -4.15
C ARG A 321 -21.52 -5.75 -4.86
N MET A 322 -20.40 -6.45 -4.75
CA MET A 322 -19.17 -6.11 -5.47
C MET A 322 -19.34 -6.18 -6.99
N ASP A 323 -20.17 -7.09 -7.52
CA ASP A 323 -20.55 -7.12 -8.94
C ASP A 323 -21.32 -5.87 -9.36
N THR A 324 -22.12 -5.29 -8.46
CA THR A 324 -22.79 -4.01 -8.74
C THR A 324 -21.77 -2.87 -8.86
N VAL A 325 -20.79 -2.81 -7.95
CA VAL A 325 -19.66 -1.86 -8.06
C VAL A 325 -18.87 -2.07 -9.36
N HIS A 326 -18.56 -3.32 -9.70
CA HIS A 326 -17.89 -3.66 -10.96
C HIS A 326 -18.63 -3.08 -12.18
N ARG A 327 -19.96 -3.27 -12.24
CA ARG A 327 -20.80 -2.73 -13.33
C ARG A 327 -20.87 -1.20 -13.36
N GLU A 328 -20.80 -0.53 -12.20
CA GLU A 328 -20.73 0.93 -12.15
C GLU A 328 -19.39 1.46 -12.70
N PHE A 329 -18.27 0.77 -12.43
CA PHE A 329 -16.98 1.11 -13.04
C PHE A 329 -16.93 0.81 -14.54
N GLU A 330 -17.52 -0.31 -15.00
CA GLU A 330 -17.68 -0.57 -16.44
C GLU A 330 -18.50 0.54 -17.12
N ALA A 331 -19.56 1.03 -16.48
CA ALA A 331 -20.37 2.12 -17.01
C ALA A 331 -19.60 3.44 -17.11
N ILE A 332 -18.65 3.71 -16.19
CA ILE A 332 -17.78 4.89 -16.27
C ILE A 332 -16.92 4.84 -17.54
N ASP A 333 -16.27 3.71 -17.84
CA ASP A 333 -15.46 3.55 -19.07
C ASP A 333 -16.32 3.75 -20.34
N GLU A 334 -17.53 3.21 -20.35
CA GLU A 334 -18.44 3.34 -21.50
C GLU A 334 -18.96 4.78 -21.72
N GLU A 335 -19.10 5.55 -20.65
CA GLU A 335 -19.74 6.87 -20.65
C GLU A 335 -18.75 8.04 -20.65
N ALA A 336 -17.49 7.81 -20.25
CA ALA A 336 -16.46 8.85 -20.12
C ALA A 336 -16.20 9.61 -21.43
N ASP A 337 -16.31 10.93 -21.38
CA ASP A 337 -15.87 11.83 -22.46
C ASP A 337 -14.34 12.07 -22.42
N ARG A 338 -13.64 11.64 -21.34
CA ARG A 338 -12.21 11.86 -21.11
C ARG A 338 -11.52 10.57 -20.64
N GLU A 339 -10.37 10.26 -21.23
CA GLU A 339 -9.57 9.05 -20.89
C GLU A 339 -8.63 9.26 -19.70
N VAL A 340 -8.31 10.51 -19.34
CA VAL A 340 -7.27 10.85 -18.35
C VAL A 340 -7.82 11.79 -17.28
N ALA A 341 -7.79 11.38 -16.01
CA ALA A 341 -8.04 12.23 -14.85
C ALA A 341 -6.75 12.44 -14.04
N VAL A 342 -6.79 13.31 -13.02
CA VAL A 342 -5.64 13.61 -12.16
C VAL A 342 -5.99 13.27 -10.72
N LEU A 343 -5.09 12.56 -10.05
CA LEU A 343 -5.11 12.26 -8.62
C LEU A 343 -3.94 13.00 -7.94
N ALA A 344 -4.26 13.85 -6.98
CA ALA A 344 -3.32 14.67 -6.21
C ALA A 344 -2.79 13.90 -4.99
N GLY A 345 -2.12 12.78 -5.26
CA GLY A 345 -1.55 11.88 -4.25
C GLY A 345 -0.79 10.73 -4.91
N HIS A 346 -0.49 9.68 -4.16
CA HIS A 346 0.18 8.50 -4.70
C HIS A 346 -0.77 7.64 -5.55
N ASP A 347 -0.19 6.81 -6.41
CA ASP A 347 -0.93 5.96 -7.35
C ASP A 347 -1.46 4.68 -6.68
N SER A 348 -2.66 4.75 -6.12
CA SER A 348 -3.33 3.61 -5.47
C SER A 348 -4.34 2.89 -6.38
N PHE A 349 -4.38 3.18 -7.69
CA PHE A 349 -5.53 2.86 -8.54
C PHE A 349 -5.20 2.11 -9.84
N ARG A 350 -3.95 1.69 -10.03
CA ARG A 350 -3.49 0.96 -11.23
C ARG A 350 -4.33 -0.26 -11.56
N TYR A 351 -4.85 -0.97 -10.55
CA TYR A 351 -5.72 -2.11 -10.77
C TYR A 351 -7.09 -1.72 -11.37
N LEU A 352 -7.65 -0.57 -10.99
CA LEU A 352 -8.85 -0.02 -11.64
C LEU A 352 -8.52 0.45 -13.06
N GLU A 353 -7.45 1.21 -13.26
CA GLU A 353 -7.03 1.70 -14.58
C GLU A 353 -6.84 0.56 -15.58
N ARG A 354 -6.11 -0.49 -15.16
CA ARG A 354 -5.86 -1.69 -15.97
C ARG A 354 -7.16 -2.41 -16.37
N ARG A 355 -8.19 -2.36 -15.52
CA ARG A 355 -9.47 -3.04 -15.76
C ARG A 355 -10.45 -2.21 -16.57
N TYR A 356 -10.53 -0.90 -16.31
CA TYR A 356 -11.61 -0.02 -16.77
C TYR A 356 -11.14 1.08 -17.72
N GLY A 357 -9.96 0.98 -18.30
CA GLY A 357 -9.62 1.73 -19.53
C GLY A 357 -9.37 3.24 -19.36
N PHE A 358 -9.46 3.79 -18.16
CA PHE A 358 -9.08 5.16 -17.83
C PHE A 358 -7.67 5.23 -17.22
N GLU A 359 -7.06 6.41 -17.25
CA GLU A 359 -5.76 6.72 -16.66
C GLU A 359 -5.91 7.79 -15.56
N LEU A 360 -5.27 7.59 -14.41
CA LEU A 360 -5.10 8.57 -13.34
C LEU A 360 -3.64 9.05 -13.33
N ARG A 361 -3.44 10.34 -13.63
CA ARG A 361 -2.13 10.97 -13.55
C ARG A 361 -1.88 11.40 -12.11
N THR A 362 -0.80 10.91 -11.53
CA THR A 362 -0.33 11.25 -10.18
C THR A 362 1.03 11.97 -10.23
N PRO A 363 1.34 12.82 -9.23
CA PRO A 363 2.67 13.38 -9.04
C PRO A 363 3.68 12.34 -8.53
N THR A 364 3.23 11.32 -7.81
CA THR A 364 4.08 10.27 -7.23
C THR A 364 3.65 8.89 -7.72
N GLY A 365 4.57 7.93 -7.66
CA GLY A 365 4.26 6.53 -7.95
C GLY A 365 3.35 5.91 -6.89
N ILE A 366 3.37 4.58 -6.75
CA ILE A 366 2.42 3.86 -5.88
C ILE A 366 2.70 3.98 -4.37
N SER A 367 3.81 4.63 -3.98
CA SER A 367 4.19 4.71 -2.57
C SER A 367 3.70 6.02 -1.93
N PRO A 368 3.01 5.95 -0.77
CA PRO A 368 2.47 7.12 -0.05
C PRO A 368 3.56 8.02 0.55
N ASP A 369 4.73 7.46 0.87
CA ASP A 369 5.86 8.19 1.45
C ASP A 369 6.84 8.71 0.39
N ALA A 370 6.53 8.52 -0.90
CA ALA A 370 7.34 9.02 -2.01
C ALA A 370 7.41 10.56 -1.96
N ALA A 371 8.63 11.09 -2.01
CA ALA A 371 8.84 12.53 -2.01
C ALA A 371 8.41 13.14 -3.36
N GLU A 372 7.47 14.08 -3.33
CA GLU A 372 7.06 14.84 -4.50
C GLU A 372 8.20 15.77 -4.96
N SER A 373 8.74 15.56 -6.17
CA SER A 373 9.73 16.48 -6.71
C SER A 373 9.07 17.71 -7.34
N PHE A 374 9.81 18.82 -7.44
CA PHE A 374 9.33 20.01 -8.16
C PHE A 374 9.05 19.74 -9.64
N GLU A 375 9.73 18.75 -10.23
CA GLU A 375 9.55 18.35 -11.62
C GLU A 375 8.22 17.61 -11.79
N ASP A 376 7.92 16.67 -10.91
CA ASP A 376 6.65 15.92 -10.94
C ASP A 376 5.43 16.84 -10.82
N ILE A 377 5.50 17.83 -9.92
CA ILE A 377 4.45 18.83 -9.76
C ILE A 377 4.29 19.68 -11.02
N ALA A 378 5.40 20.05 -11.66
CA ALA A 378 5.37 20.85 -12.88
C ALA A 378 4.76 20.06 -14.04
N ASP A 379 5.16 18.80 -14.21
CA ASP A 379 4.62 17.89 -15.22
C ASP A 379 3.13 17.64 -15.02
N LEU A 380 2.70 17.45 -13.76
CA LEU A 380 1.27 17.29 -13.45
C LEU A 380 0.47 18.55 -13.79
N ILE A 381 1.00 19.75 -13.47
CA ILE A 381 0.39 21.04 -13.84
C ILE A 381 0.30 21.17 -15.36
N GLU A 382 1.35 20.81 -16.10
CA GLU A 382 1.34 20.84 -17.57
C GLU A 382 0.24 19.91 -18.13
N VAL A 383 0.11 18.69 -17.60
CA VAL A 383 -0.97 17.77 -17.98
C VAL A 383 -2.35 18.38 -17.72
N ILE A 384 -2.56 18.99 -16.55
CA ILE A 384 -3.84 19.64 -16.20
C ILE A 384 -4.20 20.72 -17.22
N GLU A 385 -3.25 21.59 -17.58
CA GLU A 385 -3.47 22.68 -18.52
C GLU A 385 -3.66 22.18 -19.97
N GLU A 386 -2.87 21.21 -20.41
CA GLU A 386 -2.94 20.66 -21.78
C GLU A 386 -4.23 19.86 -22.02
N ARG A 387 -4.72 19.16 -21.00
CA ARG A 387 -5.92 18.31 -21.08
C ARG A 387 -7.20 19.00 -20.61
N ASP A 388 -7.13 20.30 -20.26
CA ASP A 388 -8.25 21.12 -19.78
C ASP A 388 -9.01 20.42 -18.64
N ILE A 389 -8.26 19.98 -17.60
CA ILE A 389 -8.80 19.27 -16.44
C ILE A 389 -9.37 20.27 -15.44
N HIS A 390 -10.65 20.10 -15.08
CA HIS A 390 -11.39 21.01 -14.18
C HIS A 390 -11.71 20.41 -12.81
N THR A 391 -11.47 19.11 -12.63
CA THR A 391 -11.69 18.36 -11.39
C THR A 391 -10.44 17.55 -11.08
N VAL A 392 -9.90 17.72 -9.88
CA VAL A 392 -8.82 16.88 -9.34
C VAL A 392 -9.37 15.90 -8.32
N LEU A 393 -8.84 14.69 -8.29
CA LEU A 393 -9.13 13.67 -7.29
C LEU A 393 -8.10 13.73 -6.17
N TYR A 394 -8.43 13.31 -4.96
CA TYR A 394 -7.47 13.21 -3.84
C TYR A 394 -7.87 12.13 -2.85
N ASP A 395 -6.89 11.47 -2.23
CA ASP A 395 -7.16 10.59 -1.09
C ASP A 395 -7.34 11.41 0.19
N PRO A 396 -8.50 11.33 0.88
CA PRO A 396 -8.67 11.96 2.18
C PRO A 396 -7.60 11.58 3.20
N PHE A 397 -7.06 10.37 3.15
CA PHE A 397 -6.10 9.89 4.15
C PHE A 397 -4.67 10.40 3.96
N GLU A 398 -4.37 11.04 2.83
CA GLU A 398 -3.15 11.81 2.65
C GLU A 398 -3.24 13.23 3.24
N ALA A 399 -4.42 13.65 3.71
CA ALA A 399 -4.60 14.92 4.39
C ALA A 399 -4.17 14.83 5.87
N PRO A 400 -3.74 15.95 6.49
CA PRO A 400 -3.45 15.99 7.92
C PRO A 400 -4.63 15.57 8.82
N ASP A 401 -5.86 15.84 8.37
CA ASP A 401 -7.09 15.36 8.98
C ASP A 401 -8.04 14.88 7.87
N PRO A 402 -8.27 13.56 7.73
CA PRO A 402 -9.10 13.01 6.65
C PRO A 402 -10.58 13.39 6.75
N GLU A 403 -11.04 13.96 7.87
CA GLU A 403 -12.43 14.41 8.00
C GLU A 403 -12.65 15.84 7.51
N THR A 404 -11.63 16.70 7.59
CA THR A 404 -11.83 18.15 7.40
C THR A 404 -10.89 18.83 6.43
N ASP A 405 -9.73 18.23 6.16
CA ASP A 405 -8.68 18.83 5.36
C ASP A 405 -8.60 18.17 3.98
N VAL A 406 -7.83 18.79 3.08
CA VAL A 406 -7.43 18.21 1.79
C VAL A 406 -5.90 18.14 1.75
N PRO A 407 -5.31 17.24 0.95
CA PRO A 407 -3.87 17.17 0.79
C PRO A 407 -3.27 18.50 0.31
N GLN A 408 -2.03 18.79 0.72
CA GLN A 408 -1.34 20.03 0.32
C GLN A 408 -1.22 20.14 -1.21
N MET A 409 -1.06 19.02 -1.92
CA MET A 409 -1.00 18.98 -3.37
C MET A 409 -2.25 19.60 -4.03
N VAL A 410 -3.44 19.36 -3.47
CA VAL A 410 -4.69 19.96 -3.95
C VAL A 410 -4.62 21.48 -3.87
N GLU A 411 -4.08 22.04 -2.79
CA GLU A 411 -3.89 23.49 -2.65
C GLU A 411 -2.92 24.03 -3.71
N VAL A 412 -1.80 23.34 -3.94
CA VAL A 412 -0.80 23.72 -4.96
C VAL A 412 -1.43 23.73 -6.36
N ILE A 413 -2.22 22.69 -6.70
CA ILE A 413 -2.92 22.60 -7.98
C ILE A 413 -3.91 23.76 -8.15
N PHE A 414 -4.70 24.08 -7.13
CA PHE A 414 -5.64 25.22 -7.18
C PHE A 414 -4.93 26.57 -7.34
N GLU A 415 -3.76 26.75 -6.74
CA GLU A 415 -3.01 28.00 -6.83
C GLU A 415 -2.36 28.22 -8.20
N ASN A 416 -2.07 27.14 -8.93
CA ASN A 416 -1.25 27.18 -10.16
C ASN A 416 -2.00 26.79 -11.44
N THR A 417 -3.26 26.32 -11.35
CA THR A 417 -4.03 25.86 -12.52
C THR A 417 -5.42 26.50 -12.59
N ASN A 418 -6.23 26.11 -13.58
CA ASN A 418 -7.64 26.51 -13.69
C ASN A 418 -8.61 25.48 -13.10
N VAL A 419 -8.14 24.48 -12.35
CA VAL A 419 -9.00 23.48 -11.71
C VAL A 419 -10.03 24.18 -10.81
N GLU A 420 -11.29 23.75 -10.90
CA GLU A 420 -12.41 24.38 -10.20
C GLU A 420 -12.94 23.52 -9.04
N ASN A 421 -12.66 22.22 -9.05
CA ASN A 421 -13.20 21.25 -8.12
C ASN A 421 -12.12 20.27 -7.64
N ALA A 422 -12.25 19.81 -6.40
CA ALA A 422 -11.52 18.67 -5.86
C ALA A 422 -12.55 17.68 -5.31
N GLU A 423 -12.43 16.41 -5.66
CA GLU A 423 -13.31 15.33 -5.20
C GLU A 423 -12.51 14.23 -4.49
N PRO A 424 -13.03 13.66 -3.40
CA PRO A 424 -12.37 12.57 -2.71
C PRO A 424 -12.38 11.28 -3.55
N LEU A 425 -11.28 10.55 -3.55
CA LEU A 425 -11.12 9.23 -4.15
C LEU A 425 -10.27 8.40 -3.19
N THR A 426 -10.81 7.30 -2.66
CA THR A 426 -10.11 6.52 -1.62
C THR A 426 -9.79 5.11 -2.11
N PRO A 427 -8.60 4.56 -1.80
CA PRO A 427 -8.33 3.14 -2.02
C PRO A 427 -9.12 2.25 -1.05
N ALA A 428 -9.93 2.81 -0.14
CA ALA A 428 -10.64 2.11 0.93
C ALA A 428 -9.70 1.40 1.92
N GLU A 429 -8.50 1.94 2.12
CA GLU A 429 -7.58 1.37 3.09
C GLU A 429 -7.94 1.70 4.55
N GLY A 430 -8.61 2.83 4.74
CA GLY A 430 -9.05 3.33 6.04
C GLY A 430 -10.53 3.64 6.08
N ILE A 431 -10.97 4.11 7.25
CA ILE A 431 -12.32 4.64 7.46
C ILE A 431 -12.26 5.91 8.32
N THR A 432 -13.04 6.93 7.98
CA THR A 432 -13.21 8.14 8.80
C THR A 432 -14.23 7.91 9.91
N ALA A 433 -14.28 8.77 10.93
CA ALA A 433 -15.28 8.62 11.99
C ALA A 433 -16.70 8.82 11.44
N THR A 434 -16.85 9.76 10.52
CA THR A 434 -18.11 10.01 9.80
C THR A 434 -18.57 8.77 9.02
N TRP A 435 -17.69 8.17 8.21
CA TRP A 435 -18.05 6.98 7.43
C TRP A 435 -18.38 5.78 8.33
N GLN A 436 -17.67 5.63 9.45
CA GLN A 436 -17.98 4.61 10.44
C GLN A 436 -19.34 4.83 11.10
N GLU A 437 -19.71 6.07 11.44
CA GLU A 437 -21.03 6.40 11.98
C GLU A 437 -22.16 6.12 10.98
N GLU A 438 -21.90 6.30 9.69
CA GLU A 438 -22.84 5.99 8.61
C GLU A 438 -22.89 4.49 8.25
N GLY A 439 -21.97 3.70 8.81
CA GLY A 439 -21.89 2.25 8.59
C GLY A 439 -21.36 1.88 7.22
N TRP A 440 -20.46 2.69 6.66
CA TRP A 440 -19.89 2.45 5.34
C TRP A 440 -18.81 1.36 5.39
N GLY A 441 -19.03 0.30 4.60
CA GLY A 441 -18.02 -0.72 4.28
C GLY A 441 -17.27 -0.37 2.99
N TRP A 442 -16.56 -1.34 2.43
CA TRP A 442 -15.85 -1.18 1.16
C TRP A 442 -16.82 -0.82 0.02
N VAL A 443 -17.96 -1.50 -0.08
CA VAL A 443 -18.97 -1.26 -1.12
C VAL A 443 -19.51 0.18 -1.04
N GLU A 444 -19.88 0.65 0.14
CA GLU A 444 -20.38 2.01 0.32
C GLU A 444 -19.32 3.06 -0.04
N GLN A 445 -18.05 2.85 0.32
CA GLN A 445 -16.98 3.75 -0.10
C GLN A 445 -16.84 3.78 -1.63
N MET A 446 -16.96 2.63 -2.32
CA MET A 446 -16.94 2.62 -3.78
C MET A 446 -18.14 3.35 -4.39
N GLU A 447 -19.35 3.09 -3.90
CA GLU A 447 -20.61 3.62 -4.46
C GLU A 447 -20.82 5.11 -4.14
N GLU A 448 -20.48 5.55 -2.94
CA GLU A 448 -20.78 6.91 -2.45
C GLU A 448 -19.61 7.88 -2.65
N ILE A 449 -18.38 7.37 -2.83
CA ILE A 449 -17.17 8.19 -3.04
C ILE A 449 -16.60 7.94 -4.44
N ASN A 450 -16.07 6.74 -4.72
CA ASN A 450 -15.21 6.56 -5.88
C ASN A 450 -15.97 6.66 -7.21
N VAL A 451 -17.12 6.00 -7.35
CA VAL A 451 -17.96 6.06 -8.55
C VAL A 451 -18.36 7.50 -8.90
N PRO A 452 -18.98 8.30 -8.00
CA PRO A 452 -19.37 9.67 -8.34
C PRO A 452 -18.17 10.59 -8.60
N SER A 453 -17.06 10.42 -7.89
CA SER A 453 -15.84 11.21 -8.10
C SER A 453 -15.20 10.92 -9.44
N LEU A 454 -15.04 9.65 -9.81
CA LEU A 454 -14.50 9.25 -11.12
C LEU A 454 -15.40 9.71 -12.26
N ARG A 455 -16.73 9.57 -12.13
CA ARG A 455 -17.68 10.13 -13.12
C ARG A 455 -17.47 11.61 -13.35
N LYS A 456 -17.31 12.38 -12.27
CA LYS A 456 -17.08 13.83 -12.37
C LYS A 456 -15.71 14.18 -12.95
N ALA A 457 -14.67 13.42 -12.66
CA ALA A 457 -13.33 13.69 -13.17
C ALA A 457 -13.17 13.29 -14.66
N LEU A 458 -13.81 12.19 -15.07
CA LEU A 458 -13.75 11.62 -16.42
C LEU A 458 -14.86 12.15 -17.35
N ASP A 459 -15.72 13.05 -16.86
CA ASP A 459 -16.88 13.58 -17.59
C ASP A 459 -17.82 12.46 -18.10
N ALA A 460 -18.11 11.47 -17.25
CA ALA A 460 -18.98 10.31 -17.55
C ALA A 460 -20.43 10.48 -17.08
#